data_AF-J0Z211-F1
#
_entry.id   AF-J0Z211-F1
#
_cell.length_a   1.000
_cell.length_b   1.000
_cell.length_c   1.000
_cell.angle_alpha   90.00
_cell.angle_beta   90.00
_cell.angle_gamma   90.00
#
_symmetry.space_group_name_H-M   'P 1'
#
loop_
_entity.id
_entity.type
_entity.pdbx_description
1 polymer ?
#
loop_
_entity_poly.entity_id
_entity_poly.type
_entity_poly.pdbx_seq_one_letter_code
_entity_poly.pdbx_strand_id
1 'polypeptide(L)'
;MAYTSNKADTVNAIYALRLRLKILDFIRKAKSGHTAGNLSCIDLIYVLYKYILRISLTLLHDSNRDRYIQSKGHAVEALYIVLSEMGYFDPQLLDTYLKFCSKFIGHVTKKVPDIE
;
A
#
# COMPACT_ATOMS: atom_id res chain seq x y z
N MET A 1 21.76 3.65 25.46
CA MET A 1 20.53 4.41 25.16
C MET A 1 19.38 3.41 25.14
N ALA A 2 18.60 3.32 26.22
CA ALA A 2 17.43 2.46 26.25
C ALA A 2 16.27 3.20 25.60
N TYR A 3 15.81 2.75 24.43
CA TYR A 3 14.54 3.20 23.87
C TYR A 3 13.44 2.62 24.76
N THR A 4 12.90 3.42 25.68
CA THR A 4 11.69 3.05 26.41
C THR A 4 10.53 3.09 25.42
N SER A 5 10.12 1.93 24.89
CA SER A 5 8.97 1.83 23.99
C SER A 5 7.69 2.20 24.75
N ASN A 6 6.98 3.22 24.30
CA ASN A 6 5.63 3.53 24.79
C ASN A 6 4.63 2.56 24.13
N LYS A 7 3.47 2.34 24.77
CA LYS A 7 2.32 1.60 24.21
C LYS A 7 1.99 2.00 22.76
N ALA A 8 2.13 3.28 22.41
CA ALA A 8 1.94 3.76 21.04
C ALA A 8 2.94 3.14 20.04
N ASP A 9 4.21 3.04 20.42
CA ASP A 9 5.27 2.44 19.59
C ASP A 9 4.99 0.96 19.35
N THR A 10 4.54 0.26 20.39
CA THR A 10 4.15 -1.15 20.30
C THR A 10 2.97 -1.36 19.36
N VAL A 11 1.95 -0.49 19.42
CA VAL A 11 0.78 -0.57 18.53
C VAL A 11 1.20 -0.34 17.07
N ASN A 12 2.05 0.67 16.82
CA ASN A 12 2.55 0.95 15.48
C ASN A 12 3.41 -0.20 14.94
N ALA A 13 4.27 -0.79 15.76
CA ALA A 13 5.08 -1.96 15.39
C ALA A 13 4.20 -3.17 15.04
N ILE A 14 3.16 -3.45 15.84
CA ILE A 14 2.19 -4.52 15.54
C ILE A 14 1.47 -4.24 14.22
N TYR A 15 1.08 -2.99 13.97
CA TYR A 15 0.41 -2.64 12.72
C TYR A 15 1.33 -2.79 11.51
N ALA A 16 2.59 -2.36 11.61
CA ALA A 16 3.62 -2.55 10.58
C ALA A 16 3.86 -4.03 10.27
N LEU A 17 3.88 -4.90 11.28
CA LEU A 17 3.95 -6.35 11.10
C LEU A 17 2.72 -6.91 10.39
N ARG A 18 1.52 -6.42 10.73
CA ARG A 18 0.27 -6.83 10.04
C ARG A 18 0.30 -6.47 8.56
N LEU A 19 0.80 -5.29 8.18
CA LEU A 19 0.93 -4.92 6.78
C LEU A 19 1.90 -5.84 6.02
N ARG A 20 3.06 -6.17 6.62
CA ARG A 20 4.00 -7.14 6.03
C ARG A 20 3.38 -8.53 5.87
N LEU A 21 2.60 -8.99 6.84
CA LEU A 21 1.86 -10.25 6.73
C LEU A 21 0.81 -10.21 5.61
N LYS A 22 0.10 -9.08 5.44
CA LYS A 22 -0.82 -8.87 4.32
C LYS A 22 -0.11 -8.98 2.97
N ILE A 23 1.10 -8.41 2.83
CA ILE A 23 1.91 -8.55 1.61
C ILE A 23 2.20 -10.01 1.30
N LEU A 24 2.64 -10.78 2.31
CA LEU A 24 2.94 -12.20 2.14
C LEU A 24 1.70 -13.01 1.76
N ASP A 25 0.57 -12.79 2.42
CA ASP A 25 -0.69 -13.47 2.10
C ASP A 25 -1.20 -13.11 0.69
N PHE A 26 -1.09 -11.84 0.32
CA PHE A 26 -1.53 -11.32 -0.96
C PHE A 26 -0.73 -11.93 -2.13
N ILE A 27 0.60 -11.91 -2.05
CA ILE A 27 1.48 -12.52 -3.05
C ILE A 27 1.27 -14.05 -3.10
N ARG A 28 1.13 -14.70 -1.94
CA ARG A 28 0.86 -16.14 -1.84
C ARG A 28 -0.45 -16.52 -2.56
N LYS A 29 -1.53 -15.78 -2.35
CA LYS A 29 -2.83 -16.01 -3.01
C LYS A 29 -2.74 -15.85 -4.52
N ALA A 30 -2.01 -14.83 -4.97
CA ALA A 30 -1.82 -14.54 -6.38
C ALA A 30 -0.82 -15.47 -7.08
N LYS A 31 -0.01 -16.21 -6.32
CA LYS A 31 1.08 -17.09 -6.80
C LYS A 31 2.15 -16.35 -7.61
N SER A 32 2.23 -15.02 -7.48
CA SER A 32 3.16 -14.15 -8.20
C SER A 32 3.23 -12.77 -7.53
N GLY A 33 4.39 -12.12 -7.60
CA GLY A 33 4.64 -10.80 -7.03
C GLY A 33 6.06 -10.61 -6.50
N HIS A 34 6.39 -9.41 -6.00
CA HIS A 34 7.77 -9.04 -5.62
C HIS A 34 7.98 -8.91 -4.12
N THR A 35 8.12 -10.03 -3.40
CA THR A 35 8.14 -10.06 -1.92
C THR A 35 9.12 -9.08 -1.26
N ALA A 36 10.42 -9.21 -1.52
CA ALA A 36 11.44 -8.38 -0.87
C ALA A 36 11.26 -6.89 -1.19
N GLY A 37 10.87 -6.60 -2.44
CA GLY A 37 10.65 -5.24 -2.91
C GLY A 37 9.57 -4.53 -2.09
N ASN A 38 8.46 -5.22 -1.84
CA ASN A 38 7.32 -4.71 -1.09
C ASN A 38 7.60 -4.61 0.42
N LEU A 39 8.21 -5.65 1.01
CA LEU A 39 8.52 -5.68 2.44
C LEU A 39 9.49 -4.57 2.86
N SER A 40 10.37 -4.14 1.94
CA SER A 40 11.33 -3.05 2.19
C SER A 40 10.70 -1.66 2.31
N CYS A 41 9.48 -1.45 1.79
CA CYS A 41 8.90 -0.10 1.68
C CYS A 41 7.49 0.05 2.26
N ILE A 42 6.78 -1.02 2.62
CA ILE A 42 5.38 -0.97 3.04
C ILE A 42 5.12 0.01 4.21
N ASP A 43 5.99 0.06 5.21
CA ASP A 43 5.84 0.96 6.35
C ASP A 43 5.99 2.43 5.94
N LEU A 44 6.97 2.73 5.09
CA LEU A 44 7.20 4.08 4.58
C LEU A 44 6.00 4.54 3.77
N ILE A 45 5.49 3.71 2.86
CA ILE A 45 4.34 4.03 2.02
C ILE A 45 3.11 4.27 2.92
N TYR A 46 2.86 3.41 3.90
CA TYR A 46 1.75 3.59 4.83
C TYR A 46 1.86 4.91 5.61
N VAL A 47 3.05 5.24 6.14
CA VAL A 47 3.26 6.48 6.88
C VAL A 47 3.04 7.70 6.00
N LEU A 48 3.57 7.68 4.77
CA LEU A 48 3.37 8.75 3.80
C LEU A 48 1.87 8.97 3.54
N TYR A 49 1.15 7.90 3.21
CA TYR A 49 -0.27 7.98 2.88
C TYR A 49 -1.15 8.37 4.06
N LYS A 50 -0.85 7.87 5.26
CA LYS A 50 -1.72 8.03 6.42
C LYS A 50 -1.51 9.35 7.15
N TYR A 51 -0.27 9.83 7.22
CA TYR A 51 0.11 10.89 8.14
C TYR A 51 0.79 12.10 7.50
N ILE A 52 1.43 11.94 6.35
CA ILE A 52 2.29 13.00 5.78
C ILE A 52 1.64 13.67 4.58
N LEU A 53 1.18 12.89 3.61
CA LEU A 53 0.68 13.40 2.35
C LEU A 53 -0.74 13.93 2.48
N ARG A 54 -0.99 15.10 1.90
CA ARG A 54 -2.33 15.65 1.69
C ARG A 54 -2.98 14.95 0.49
N ILE A 55 -3.48 13.75 0.74
CA ILE A 55 -4.16 12.90 -0.27
C ILE A 55 -5.41 12.24 0.32
N SER A 56 -6.43 12.06 -0.52
CA SER A 56 -7.63 11.29 -0.21
C SER A 56 -8.44 11.06 -1.49
N LEU A 57 -9.41 10.14 -1.43
CA LEU A 57 -10.39 9.96 -2.50
C LEU A 57 -11.14 11.25 -2.87
N THR A 58 -11.40 12.13 -1.90
CA THR A 58 -12.12 13.39 -2.15
C THR A 58 -11.22 14.46 -2.77
N LEU A 59 -9.90 14.27 -2.76
CA LEU A 59 -8.93 15.22 -3.28
C LEU A 59 -8.35 14.81 -4.64
N LEU A 60 -8.77 13.69 -5.26
CA LEU A 60 -8.16 13.16 -6.49
C LEU A 60 -7.99 14.19 -7.62
N HIS A 61 -8.91 15.13 -7.75
CA HIS A 61 -8.89 16.18 -8.77
C HIS A 61 -8.35 17.53 -8.29
N ASP A 62 -7.96 17.63 -7.01
CA ASP A 62 -7.33 18.82 -6.46
C ASP A 62 -5.90 18.97 -7.01
N SER A 63 -5.63 20.11 -7.63
CA SER A 63 -4.32 20.47 -8.18
C SER A 63 -3.25 20.68 -7.10
N ASN A 64 -3.66 20.98 -5.87
CA ASN A 64 -2.79 21.25 -4.73
C ASN A 64 -2.63 20.04 -3.79
N ARG A 65 -3.13 18.86 -4.16
CA ARG A 65 -2.87 17.63 -3.40
C ARG A 65 -1.42 17.18 -3.63
N ASP A 66 -0.86 16.49 -2.65
CA ASP A 66 0.46 15.87 -2.85
C ASP A 66 0.36 14.72 -3.84
N ARG A 67 1.43 14.46 -4.61
CA ARG A 67 1.48 13.36 -5.57
C ARG A 67 2.51 12.34 -5.14
N TYR A 68 2.10 11.09 -5.09
CA TYR A 68 3.01 9.98 -4.82
C TYR A 68 3.33 9.21 -6.10
N ILE A 69 4.61 9.13 -6.44
CA ILE A 69 5.09 8.38 -7.60
C ILE A 69 5.85 7.13 -7.14
N GLN A 70 5.22 5.96 -7.29
CA GLN A 70 5.85 4.67 -7.02
C GLN A 70 6.79 4.29 -8.17
N SER A 71 7.96 4.94 -8.21
CA SER A 71 9.00 4.68 -9.22
C SER A 71 9.49 3.23 -9.22
N LYS A 72 9.56 2.61 -8.03
CA LYS A 72 9.72 1.15 -7.87
C LYS A 72 8.40 0.44 -8.22
N GLY A 73 8.04 0.49 -9.49
CA GLY A 73 6.73 0.06 -9.99
C GLY A 73 6.43 -1.41 -9.77
N HIS A 74 7.45 -2.26 -9.61
CA HIS A 74 7.30 -3.68 -9.30
C HIS A 74 6.93 -3.95 -7.82
N ALA A 75 7.08 -2.96 -6.92
CA ALA A 75 6.62 -3.05 -5.53
C ALA A 75 5.20 -2.49 -5.38
N VAL A 76 4.32 -2.81 -6.33
CA VAL A 76 2.97 -2.26 -6.40
C VAL A 76 2.04 -2.88 -5.36
N GLU A 77 2.32 -4.11 -4.93
CA GLU A 77 1.51 -4.82 -3.95
C GLU A 77 1.43 -4.07 -2.62
N ALA A 78 2.52 -3.39 -2.24
CA ALA A 78 2.56 -2.51 -1.07
C ALA A 78 1.66 -1.29 -1.24
N LEU A 79 1.68 -0.66 -2.41
CA LEU A 79 0.81 0.46 -2.71
C LEU A 79 -0.66 0.03 -2.72
N TYR A 80 -1.00 -1.10 -3.34
CA TYR A 80 -2.35 -1.64 -3.34
C TYR A 80 -2.86 -1.95 -1.93
N ILE A 81 -2.05 -2.57 -1.07
CA ILE A 81 -2.45 -2.81 0.32
C ILE A 81 -2.65 -1.50 1.07
N VAL A 82 -1.78 -0.51 0.91
CA VAL A 82 -1.94 0.80 1.58
C VAL A 82 -3.20 1.52 1.10
N LEU A 83 -3.45 1.59 -0.21
CA LEU A 83 -4.65 2.18 -0.77
C LEU A 83 -5.92 1.45 -0.28
N SER A 84 -5.86 0.13 -0.15
CA SER A 84 -6.94 -0.66 0.44
C SER A 84 -7.18 -0.32 1.90
N GLU A 85 -6.14 -0.17 2.72
CA GLU A 85 -6.27 0.26 4.13
C GLU A 85 -6.83 1.68 4.25
N MET A 86 -6.51 2.54 3.28
CA MET A 86 -7.02 3.92 3.21
C MET A 86 -8.43 4.00 2.61
N GLY A 87 -9.02 2.87 2.19
CA GLY A 87 -10.39 2.82 1.69
C GLY A 87 -10.57 3.38 0.27
N TYR A 88 -9.52 3.39 -0.56
CA TYR A 88 -9.61 3.84 -1.96
C TYR A 88 -10.49 2.92 -2.83
N PHE A 89 -10.68 1.68 -2.40
CA PHE A 89 -11.50 0.68 -3.06
C PHE A 89 -11.85 -0.45 -2.08
N ASP A 90 -12.80 -1.31 -2.45
CA ASP A 90 -13.14 -2.51 -1.69
C ASP A 90 -11.94 -3.48 -1.63
N PRO A 91 -11.44 -3.86 -0.44
CA PRO A 91 -10.35 -4.82 -0.30
C PRO A 91 -10.57 -6.15 -1.03
N GLN A 92 -11.81 -6.60 -1.21
CA GLN A 92 -12.12 -7.86 -1.94
C GLN A 92 -11.67 -7.81 -3.41
N LEU A 93 -11.56 -6.61 -4.00
CA LEU A 93 -11.07 -6.48 -5.36
C LEU A 93 -9.62 -6.93 -5.52
N LEU A 94 -8.83 -6.95 -4.44
CA LEU A 94 -7.46 -7.47 -4.47
C LEU A 94 -7.43 -8.98 -4.78
N ASP A 95 -8.51 -9.73 -4.51
CA ASP A 95 -8.58 -11.15 -4.91
C ASP A 95 -8.61 -11.32 -6.44
N THR A 96 -8.79 -10.23 -7.21
CA THR A 96 -8.69 -10.23 -8.66
C THR A 96 -7.28 -9.95 -9.18
N TYR A 97 -6.31 -9.64 -8.31
CA TYR A 97 -4.94 -9.30 -8.71
C TYR A 97 -4.33 -10.34 -9.66
N LEU A 98 -3.72 -9.86 -10.75
CA LEU A 98 -3.14 -10.66 -11.84
C LEU A 98 -4.12 -11.57 -12.60
N LYS A 99 -5.42 -11.50 -12.32
CA LYS A 99 -6.43 -12.21 -13.11
C LYS A 99 -6.81 -11.41 -14.34
N PHE A 100 -7.26 -12.12 -15.36
CA PHE A 100 -7.79 -11.52 -16.59
C PHE A 100 -8.89 -10.48 -16.26
N CYS A 101 -8.89 -9.36 -16.99
CA CYS A 101 -9.76 -8.20 -16.79
C CYS A 101 -9.64 -7.46 -15.45
N SER A 102 -8.70 -7.81 -14.58
CA SER A 102 -8.48 -7.04 -13.36
C SER A 102 -7.87 -5.66 -13.64
N LYS A 103 -8.24 -4.70 -12.80
CA LYS A 103 -7.57 -3.40 -12.72
C LYS A 103 -6.22 -3.49 -12.00
N PHE A 104 -6.01 -4.53 -11.20
CA PHE A 104 -4.83 -4.74 -10.36
C PHE A 104 -3.84 -5.66 -11.08
N ILE A 105 -2.74 -5.08 -11.56
CA ILE A 105 -1.71 -5.75 -12.36
C ILE A 105 -0.36 -5.69 -11.65
N GLY A 106 0.62 -6.48 -12.07
CA GLY A 106 1.91 -6.63 -11.37
C GLY A 106 2.86 -5.43 -11.37
N HIS A 107 2.39 -4.28 -11.88
CA HIS A 107 3.06 -2.99 -11.87
C HIS A 107 2.03 -1.87 -11.64
N VAL A 108 2.51 -0.68 -11.32
CA VAL A 108 1.66 0.53 -11.17
C VAL A 108 0.82 0.78 -12.41
N THR A 109 -0.43 1.22 -12.21
CA THR A 109 -1.38 1.52 -13.28
C THR A 109 -2.39 2.58 -12.87
N LYS A 110 -2.70 3.50 -13.78
CA LYS A 110 -3.70 4.56 -13.57
C LYS A 110 -5.16 4.07 -13.50
N LYS A 111 -5.39 2.75 -13.65
CA LYS A 111 -6.73 2.14 -13.55
C LYS A 111 -7.25 2.09 -12.11
N VAL A 112 -6.35 2.20 -11.13
CA VAL A 112 -6.67 2.22 -9.70
C VAL A 112 -6.66 3.68 -9.22
N PRO A 113 -7.65 4.13 -8.44
CA PRO A 113 -7.67 5.48 -7.90
C PRO A 113 -6.36 5.84 -7.19
N ASP A 114 -5.94 7.10 -7.32
CA ASP A 114 -4.75 7.70 -6.70
C ASP A 114 -3.38 7.22 -7.23
N ILE A 115 -3.33 6.23 -8.12
CA ILE A 115 -2.09 5.88 -8.81
C ILE A 115 -1.90 6.82 -10.01
N GLU A 116 -0.83 7.62 -9.93
CA GLU A 116 -0.47 8.67 -10.91
C GLU A 116 -0.07 8.18 -12.30
#